data_AF-A0ABF7QA66-F1
#
_entry.id   AF-A0ABF7QA66-F1
#
_cell.length_a   1.000
_cell.length_b   1.000
_cell.length_c   1.000
_cell.angle_alpha   90.00
_cell.angle_beta   90.00
_cell.angle_gamma   90.00
#
_symmetry.space_group_name_H-M   'P 1'
#
loop_
_entity.id
_entity.type
_entity.pdbx_description
1 polymer ?
#
loop_
_entity_poly.entity_id
_entity_poly.type
_entity_poly.pdbx_seq_one_letter_code
_entity_poly.pdbx_strand_id
1 'polypeptide(L)'
;MRHVFAIAVSLSMTTAAVAENCQLLGHQIICDNGVSGQRIGNNTYWSDGSSSRQIGPFTYNSDGSSSQQIGNHTYYSDGESSHTIGNTTYFSDGRTCRRIGNNIYCD
;
A
#
# COMPACT_ATOMS: atom_id res chain seq x y z
N MET A 1 -31.09 -47.27 -2.61
CA MET A 1 -30.95 -45.96 -3.29
C MET A 1 -29.78 -45.24 -2.66
N ARG A 2 -28.67 -45.13 -3.38
CA ARG A 2 -27.44 -44.45 -2.94
C ARG A 2 -27.21 -43.28 -3.92
N HIS A 3 -26.23 -42.43 -3.65
CA HIS A 3 -25.68 -41.34 -4.48
C HIS A 3 -26.21 -39.94 -4.15
N VAL A 4 -25.39 -38.90 -4.00
CA VAL A 4 -23.97 -38.67 -3.66
C VAL A 4 -24.00 -37.19 -3.20
N PHE A 5 -23.48 -36.85 -2.02
CA PHE A 5 -23.31 -35.45 -1.62
C PHE A 5 -22.13 -34.86 -2.37
N ALA A 6 -22.38 -33.92 -3.29
CA ALA A 6 -21.33 -33.17 -3.98
C ALA A 6 -20.85 -32.03 -3.08
N ILE A 7 -19.64 -32.16 -2.53
CA ILE A 7 -18.95 -31.10 -1.79
C ILE A 7 -18.24 -30.22 -2.83
N ALA A 8 -18.74 -29.01 -3.01
CA ALA A 8 -18.09 -27.99 -3.82
C ALA A 8 -16.89 -27.43 -3.03
N VAL A 9 -15.67 -27.81 -3.42
CA VAL A 9 -14.44 -27.22 -2.90
C VAL A 9 -14.18 -25.92 -3.64
N SER A 10 -14.51 -24.79 -3.03
CA SER A 10 -14.14 -23.47 -3.53
C SER A 10 -12.64 -23.25 -3.31
N LEU A 11 -11.86 -23.20 -4.40
CA LEU A 11 -10.46 -22.77 -4.36
C LEU A 11 -10.41 -21.27 -4.05
N SER A 12 -10.11 -20.91 -2.81
CA SER A 12 -9.73 -19.56 -2.43
C SER A 12 -8.36 -19.26 -3.04
N MET A 13 -8.31 -18.46 -4.10
CA MET A 13 -7.03 -17.99 -4.65
C MET A 13 -6.46 -16.94 -3.70
N THR A 14 -5.47 -17.32 -2.88
CA THR A 14 -4.70 -16.38 -2.08
C THR A 14 -3.74 -15.62 -2.99
N THR A 15 -4.07 -14.37 -3.33
CA THR A 15 -3.13 -13.48 -4.01
C THR A 15 -2.01 -13.13 -3.02
N ALA A 16 -0.81 -13.65 -3.24
CA ALA A 16 0.36 -13.25 -2.47
C ALA A 16 0.63 -11.75 -2.70
N ALA A 17 0.63 -10.95 -1.63
CA ALA A 17 1.05 -9.56 -1.69
C ALA A 17 2.55 -9.51 -2.00
N VAL A 18 2.91 -9.03 -3.20
CA VAL A 18 4.31 -8.84 -3.58
C VAL A 18 4.78 -7.51 -3.00
N ALA A 19 5.92 -7.51 -2.30
CA ALA A 19 6.55 -6.28 -1.87
C ALA A 19 7.06 -5.50 -3.09
N GLU A 20 6.55 -4.29 -3.30
CA GLU A 20 6.99 -3.42 -4.40
C GLU A 20 8.22 -2.61 -3.98
N ASN A 21 9.25 -2.59 -4.81
CA ASN A 21 10.48 -1.84 -4.54
C ASN A 21 10.58 -0.64 -5.47
N CYS A 22 10.38 0.56 -4.90
CA CYS A 22 10.47 1.82 -5.63
C CYS A 22 11.75 2.59 -5.28
N GLN A 23 12.42 3.13 -6.30
CA GLN A 23 13.61 3.96 -6.15
C GLN A 23 13.31 5.41 -6.58
N LEU A 24 13.81 6.37 -5.80
CA LEU A 24 13.74 7.79 -6.14
C LEU A 24 15.03 8.21 -6.86
N LEU A 25 14.90 8.63 -8.12
CA LEU A 25 15.95 9.19 -8.95
C LEU A 25 15.60 10.65 -9.28
N GLY A 26 16.06 11.57 -8.43
CA GLY A 26 15.69 12.99 -8.55
C GLY A 26 14.21 13.21 -8.31
N HIS A 27 13.48 13.66 -9.34
CA HIS A 27 12.02 13.86 -9.30
C HIS A 27 11.23 12.65 -9.80
N GLN A 28 11.91 11.57 -10.19
CA GLN A 28 11.29 10.38 -10.76
C GLN A 28 11.31 9.24 -9.74
N ILE A 29 10.19 8.56 -9.60
CA ILE A 29 10.02 7.35 -8.80
C ILE A 29 9.92 6.21 -9.81
N ILE A 30 10.70 5.16 -9.66
CA ILE A 30 10.64 3.98 -10.54
C ILE A 30 10.45 2.76 -9.66
N CYS A 31 9.38 2.02 -9.88
CA CYS A 31 9.06 0.80 -9.17
C CYS A 31 9.35 -0.42 -10.07
N ASP A 32 9.75 -1.51 -9.44
CA ASP A 32 10.08 -2.78 -10.10
C ASP A 32 8.88 -3.48 -10.76
N ASN A 33 7.65 -3.12 -10.36
CA ASN A 33 6.40 -3.51 -11.02
C ASN A 33 6.15 -2.79 -12.36
N GLY A 34 7.07 -1.92 -12.81
CA GLY A 34 6.97 -1.16 -14.05
C GLY A 34 6.18 0.16 -13.93
N VAL A 35 5.60 0.45 -12.77
CA VAL A 35 5.00 1.75 -12.48
C VAL A 35 6.10 2.76 -12.19
N SER A 36 5.95 3.98 -12.72
CA SER A 36 6.83 5.09 -12.42
C SER A 36 6.02 6.33 -12.05
N GLY A 37 6.57 7.17 -11.19
CA GLY A 37 5.97 8.43 -10.77
C GLY A 37 6.86 9.60 -11.15
N GLN A 38 6.26 10.73 -11.50
CA GLN A 38 6.96 12.00 -11.63
C GLN A 38 6.41 12.99 -10.60
N ARG A 39 7.29 13.48 -9.74
CA ARG A 39 6.93 14.52 -8.77
C ARG A 39 7.14 15.91 -9.37
N ILE A 40 6.06 16.69 -9.42
CA ILE A 40 6.06 18.09 -9.87
C ILE A 40 5.44 18.94 -8.76
N GLY A 41 6.29 19.67 -8.04
CA GLY A 41 5.89 20.41 -6.83
C GLY A 41 5.32 19.46 -5.78
N ASN A 42 4.06 19.68 -5.40
CA ASN A 42 3.35 18.85 -4.41
C ASN A 42 2.54 17.70 -5.05
N ASN A 43 2.52 17.59 -6.37
CA ASN A 43 1.86 16.48 -7.08
C ASN A 43 2.86 15.39 -7.40
N THR A 44 2.42 14.14 -7.33
CA THR A 44 3.05 12.99 -7.98
C THR A 44 2.07 12.46 -9.01
N TYR A 45 2.52 12.32 -10.26
CA TYR A 45 1.75 11.73 -11.35
C TYR A 45 2.34 10.37 -11.68
N TRP A 46 1.54 9.32 -11.63
CA TRP A 46 1.97 7.96 -11.86
C TRP A 46 1.66 7.52 -13.30
N SER A 47 2.48 6.62 -13.83
CA SER A 47 2.36 6.12 -15.21
C SER A 47 1.13 5.23 -15.42
N ASP A 48 0.51 4.75 -14.34
CA ASP A 48 -0.76 4.02 -14.36
C ASP A 48 -1.99 4.95 -14.46
N GLY A 49 -1.77 6.27 -14.53
CA GLY A 49 -2.81 7.30 -14.60
C GLY A 49 -3.30 7.79 -13.25
N SER A 50 -2.84 7.20 -12.14
CA SER A 50 -3.14 7.71 -10.80
C SER A 50 -2.31 8.95 -10.48
N SER A 51 -2.76 9.73 -9.49
CA SER A 51 -1.99 10.86 -8.99
C SER A 51 -2.20 11.06 -7.49
N SER A 52 -1.20 11.64 -6.85
CA SER A 52 -1.24 12.00 -5.43
C SER A 52 -0.88 13.48 -5.27
N ARG A 53 -1.54 14.20 -4.37
CA ARG A 53 -1.24 15.59 -4.05
C ARG A 53 -1.07 15.78 -2.55
N GLN A 54 0.04 16.40 -2.19
CA GLN A 54 0.34 16.74 -0.81
C GLN A 54 -0.13 18.16 -0.47
N ILE A 55 -0.89 18.29 0.62
CA ILE A 55 -1.36 19.58 1.14
C ILE A 55 -1.13 19.57 2.66
N GLY A 56 -0.08 20.26 3.10
CA GLY A 56 0.35 20.22 4.50
C GLY A 56 0.70 18.79 4.93
N PRO A 57 0.17 18.28 6.06
CA PRO A 57 0.41 16.91 6.52
C PRO A 57 -0.43 15.85 5.77
N PHE A 58 -1.32 16.27 4.87
CA PHE A 58 -2.23 15.37 4.15
C PHE A 58 -1.68 15.00 2.77
N THR A 59 -1.92 13.75 2.38
CA THR A 59 -1.76 13.25 1.01
C THR A 59 -3.13 12.83 0.51
N TYR A 60 -3.54 13.36 -0.64
CA TYR A 60 -4.79 13.01 -1.32
C TYR A 60 -4.48 12.26 -2.61
N ASN A 61 -5.13 11.13 -2.83
CA ASN A 61 -4.97 10.33 -4.03
C ASN A 61 -6.16 10.54 -4.97
N SER A 62 -5.94 10.29 -6.27
CA SER A 62 -6.95 10.46 -7.31
C SER A 62 -8.14 9.50 -7.22
N ASP A 63 -8.00 8.40 -6.47
CA ASP A 63 -9.07 7.45 -6.17
C ASP A 63 -10.00 7.92 -5.04
N GLY A 64 -9.73 9.09 -4.45
CA GLY A 64 -10.49 9.66 -3.34
C GLY A 64 -9.98 9.25 -1.96
N SER A 65 -9.01 8.34 -1.87
CA SER A 65 -8.34 8.03 -0.61
C SER A 65 -7.45 9.18 -0.17
N SER A 66 -7.27 9.32 1.14
CA SER A 66 -6.29 10.27 1.69
C SER A 66 -5.66 9.72 2.95
N SER A 67 -4.50 10.25 3.29
CA SER A 67 -3.80 9.95 4.53
C SER A 67 -3.24 11.21 5.16
N GLN A 68 -3.11 11.18 6.48
CA GLN A 68 -2.51 12.25 7.27
C GLN A 68 -1.41 11.66 8.15
N GLN A 69 -0.20 12.22 8.07
CA GLN A 69 0.87 11.83 8.97
C GLN A 69 0.97 12.79 10.17
N ILE A 70 0.93 12.24 11.38
CA ILE A 70 1.13 12.97 12.64
C ILE A 70 2.17 12.23 13.48
N GLY A 71 3.39 12.78 13.54
CA GLY A 71 4.54 12.10 14.14
C GLY A 71 4.83 10.79 13.42
N ASN A 72 4.89 9.68 14.16
CA ASN A 72 5.12 8.35 13.60
C ASN A 72 3.82 7.58 13.31
N HIS A 73 2.65 8.23 13.45
CA HIS A 73 1.36 7.68 13.07
C HIS A 73 0.93 8.19 11.68
N THR A 74 0.25 7.33 10.94
CA THR A 74 -0.47 7.68 9.71
C THR A 74 -1.93 7.31 9.90
N TYR A 75 -2.83 8.26 9.62
CA TYR A 75 -4.28 8.06 9.65
C TYR A 75 -4.79 8.03 8.22
N TYR A 76 -5.59 7.03 7.87
CA TYR A 76 -6.15 6.84 6.54
C TYR A 76 -7.63 7.25 6.52
N SER A 77 -8.12 7.66 5.36
CA SER A 77 -9.50 8.16 5.20
C SER A 77 -10.59 7.11 5.38
N ASP A 78 -10.24 5.82 5.34
CA ASP A 78 -11.12 4.68 5.62
C ASP A 78 -11.28 4.40 7.11
N GLY A 79 -10.59 5.16 7.98
CA GLY A 79 -10.62 5.01 9.43
C GLY A 79 -9.53 4.10 9.98
N GLU A 80 -8.72 3.49 9.12
CA GLU A 80 -7.53 2.76 9.54
C GLU A 80 -6.44 3.74 10.00
N SER A 81 -5.54 3.28 10.87
CA SER A 81 -4.34 4.00 11.22
C SER A 81 -3.16 3.04 11.33
N SER A 82 -1.96 3.55 11.10
CA SER A 82 -0.73 2.79 11.28
C SER A 82 0.28 3.57 12.13
N HIS A 83 1.16 2.85 12.81
CA HIS A 83 2.30 3.42 13.51
C HIS A 83 3.56 2.63 13.19
N THR A 84 4.65 3.34 12.90
CA THR A 84 5.93 2.69 12.57
C THR A 84 6.91 2.79 13.73
N ILE A 85 7.42 1.64 14.19
CA ILE A 85 8.48 1.49 15.19
C ILE A 85 9.63 0.70 14.58
N GLY A 86 10.79 1.36 14.45
CA GLY A 86 11.95 0.81 13.78
C GLY A 86 11.63 0.49 12.32
N ASN A 87 11.78 -0.76 11.92
CA ASN A 87 11.43 -1.27 10.59
C ASN A 87 10.06 -1.97 10.55
N THR A 88 9.21 -1.81 11.56
CA THR A 88 7.87 -2.43 11.64
C THR A 88 6.80 -1.38 11.61
N THR A 89 5.78 -1.60 10.79
CA THR A 89 4.54 -0.81 10.76
C THR A 89 3.41 -1.67 11.30
N TYR A 90 2.75 -1.19 12.33
CA TYR A 90 1.57 -1.83 12.94
C TYR A 90 0.33 -1.08 12.48
N PHE A 91 -0.67 -1.79 12.01
CA PHE A 91 -1.95 -1.25 11.57
C PHE A 91 -3.03 -1.50 12.63
N SER A 92 -4.03 -0.62 12.67
CA SER A 92 -5.12 -0.68 13.67
C SER A 92 -6.07 -1.86 13.47
N ASP A 93 -6.07 -2.48 12.29
CA ASP A 93 -6.83 -3.69 11.97
C ASP A 93 -6.14 -4.98 12.48
N GLY A 94 -4.94 -4.87 13.05
CA GLY A 94 -4.13 -5.97 13.55
C GLY A 94 -3.03 -6.42 12.58
N ARG A 95 -3.01 -5.95 11.34
CA ARG A 95 -1.95 -6.24 10.37
C ARG A 95 -0.64 -5.60 10.80
N THR A 96 0.48 -6.26 10.49
CA THR A 96 1.84 -5.87 10.85
C THR A 96 2.77 -6.10 9.67
N CYS A 97 3.37 -5.04 9.14
CA CYS A 97 4.33 -5.13 8.06
C CYS A 97 5.75 -4.84 8.56
N ARG A 98 6.72 -5.70 8.24
CA ARG A 98 8.14 -5.58 8.59
C ARG A 98 8.98 -5.38 7.33
N ARG A 99 9.80 -4.32 7.32
CA ARG A 99 10.80 -4.10 6.28
C ARG A 99 12.11 -4.83 6.59
N ILE A 100 12.58 -5.68 5.68
CA ILE A 100 13.89 -6.34 5.74
C ILE A 100 14.63 -6.03 4.44
N GLY A 101 15.65 -5.17 4.52
CA GLY A 101 16.32 -4.62 3.35
C GLY A 101 15.36 -3.76 2.51
N ASN A 102 15.15 -4.16 1.25
CA ASN A 102 14.23 -3.51 0.32
C ASN A 102 12.84 -4.16 0.29
N ASN A 103 12.65 -5.27 1.00
CA ASN A 103 11.41 -6.03 0.96
C ASN A 103 10.55 -5.72 2.19
N ILE A 104 9.23 -5.75 2.01
CA ILE A 104 8.22 -5.57 3.06
C ILE A 104 7.43 -6.88 3.20
N TYR A 105 7.36 -7.43 4.40
CA TYR A 105 6.62 -8.65 4.70
C TYR A 105 5.48 -8.32 5.64
N CYS A 106 4.25 -8.67 5.29
CA CYS A 106 3.08 -8.50 6.14
C CYS A 106 2.51 -9.87 6.52
N ASP A 107 1.94 -9.96 7.71
CA ASP A 107 1.13 -11.09 8.18
C ASP A 107 -0.31 -11.07 7.64
#